data_AF-A0ABD5W337-F1
#
_entry.id   AF-A0ABD5W337-F1
#
_cell.length_a   1.000
_cell.length_b   1.000
_cell.length_c   1.000
_cell.angle_alpha   90.00
_cell.angle_beta   90.00
_cell.angle_gamma   90.00
#
_symmetry.space_group_name_H-M   'P 1'
#
loop_
_entity.id
_entity.type
_entity.pdbx_description
1 polymer ?
#
loop_
_entity_poly.entity_id
_entity_poly.type
_entity_poly.pdbx_seq_one_letter_code
_entity_poly.pdbx_strand_id
1 'polypeptide(L)'
;MTPERVKEATRSFLSEYPDLENSVEALLEQQHQTGSWTFADAPLDSGQFGELVSREFVEQTEDGEYRFVDSVVIETTLSRDTTATSTTTADATSVDLSIPTIDLGAIGTLVGSLVVIVAVRLMYFESVFRGEYVVSPANDPYFYRYWQERLLEQSTGLTDFGMLGTVGDLTRRRPLTHAFNWWFTELLGGTPDAASMVAAWLPIVASVFLAIVLYSLVVTLSMDHRIAVATLLFLALTPVHTIYTALGSLNTAHISISGSLRWYSR
;
A
#
# COMPACT_ATOMS: atom_id res chain seq x y z
N MET A 1 -20.92 21.26 -0.67
CA MET A 1 -22.02 20.26 -0.76
C MET A 1 -21.52 18.95 -0.15
N THR A 2 -22.36 18.09 0.44
CA THR A 2 -21.88 16.77 0.95
C THR A 2 -21.80 15.75 -0.19
N PRO A 3 -20.86 14.79 -0.16
CA PRO A 3 -20.71 13.76 -1.21
C PRO A 3 -22.02 13.02 -1.53
N GLU A 4 -22.79 12.63 -0.50
CA GLU A 4 -24.08 11.97 -0.69
C GLU A 4 -25.13 12.83 -1.43
N ARG A 5 -25.08 14.16 -1.26
CA ARG A 5 -25.99 15.06 -2.00
C ARG A 5 -25.57 15.21 -3.45
N VAL A 6 -24.27 15.25 -3.74
CA VAL A 6 -23.75 15.30 -5.11
C VAL A 6 -24.19 14.06 -5.86
N LYS A 7 -23.98 12.89 -5.26
CA LYS A 7 -24.41 11.60 -5.80
C LYS A 7 -25.90 11.54 -6.10
N GLU A 8 -26.75 11.95 -5.16
CA GLU A 8 -28.21 11.95 -5.34
C GLU A 8 -28.65 12.92 -6.44
N ALA A 9 -28.04 14.12 -6.50
CA ALA A 9 -28.34 15.11 -7.52
C ALA A 9 -27.92 14.65 -8.93
N THR A 10 -26.74 14.03 -9.06
CA THR A 10 -26.26 13.42 -10.30
C THR A 10 -27.18 12.29 -10.76
N ARG A 11 -27.55 11.38 -9.84
CA ARG A 11 -28.45 10.27 -10.15
C ARG A 11 -29.85 10.75 -10.57
N SER A 12 -30.37 11.76 -9.87
CA SER A 12 -31.65 12.38 -10.19
C SER A 12 -31.63 13.00 -11.58
N PHE A 13 -30.55 13.71 -11.93
CA PHE A 13 -30.37 14.29 -13.27
C PHE A 13 -30.29 13.23 -14.37
N LEU A 14 -29.50 12.17 -14.19
CA LEU A 14 -29.39 11.08 -15.17
C LEU A 14 -30.68 10.25 -15.28
N SER A 15 -31.46 10.14 -14.21
CA SER A 15 -32.79 9.53 -14.27
C SER A 15 -33.79 10.37 -15.07
N GLU A 16 -33.63 11.70 -15.10
CA GLU A 16 -34.50 12.62 -15.82
C GLU A 16 -34.06 12.76 -17.29
N TYR A 17 -32.74 12.69 -17.53
CA TYR A 17 -32.10 12.86 -18.84
C TYR A 17 -31.07 11.73 -19.11
N PRO A 18 -31.54 10.50 -19.40
CA PRO A 18 -30.65 9.35 -19.59
C PRO A 18 -29.70 9.50 -20.79
N ASP A 19 -30.12 10.21 -21.83
CA ASP A 19 -29.31 10.41 -23.04
C ASP A 19 -28.10 11.33 -22.81
N LEU A 20 -28.01 12.01 -21.66
CA LEU A 20 -26.95 12.97 -21.33
C LEU A 20 -25.77 12.36 -20.57
N GLU A 21 -25.79 11.07 -20.26
CA GLU A 21 -24.72 10.37 -19.53
C GLU A 21 -23.34 10.56 -20.20
N ASN A 22 -23.27 10.28 -21.51
CA ASN A 22 -22.04 10.44 -22.30
C ASN A 22 -21.54 11.89 -22.35
N SER A 23 -22.47 12.86 -22.30
CA SER A 23 -22.13 14.29 -22.30
C SER A 23 -21.57 14.74 -20.96
N VAL A 24 -22.05 14.19 -19.84
CA VAL A 24 -21.49 14.43 -18.50
C VAL A 24 -20.10 13.80 -18.38
N GLU A 25 -19.90 12.60 -18.93
CA GLU A 25 -18.59 11.93 -18.98
C GLU A 25 -17.56 12.75 -19.78
N ALA A 26 -17.95 13.27 -20.95
CA ALA A 26 -17.09 14.12 -21.77
C ALA A 26 -16.68 15.42 -21.05
N LEU A 27 -17.61 16.03 -20.30
CA LEU A 27 -17.33 17.24 -19.51
C LEU A 27 -16.45 16.95 -18.28
N LEU A 28 -16.57 15.77 -17.67
CA LEU A 28 -15.66 15.33 -16.60
C LEU A 28 -14.24 15.18 -17.13
N GLU A 29 -14.07 14.46 -18.24
CA GLU A 29 -12.76 14.27 -18.88
C GLU A 29 -12.13 15.63 -19.23
N GLN A 30 -12.93 16.56 -19.75
CA GLN A 30 -12.45 17.90 -20.03
C GLN A 30 -12.05 18.65 -18.76
N GLN A 31 -12.84 18.57 -17.69
CA GLN A 31 -12.48 19.15 -16.40
C GLN A 31 -11.16 18.58 -15.85
N HIS A 32 -10.87 17.30 -16.08
CA HIS A 32 -9.58 16.70 -15.71
C HIS A 32 -8.40 17.28 -16.50
N GLN A 33 -8.62 17.65 -17.76
CA GLN A 33 -7.58 18.19 -18.63
C GLN A 33 -7.33 19.70 -18.42
N THR A 34 -8.39 20.50 -18.26
CA THR A 34 -8.32 21.97 -18.24
C THR A 34 -8.71 22.59 -16.90
N GLY A 35 -9.29 21.82 -15.98
CA GLY A 35 -9.75 22.29 -14.67
C GLY A 35 -11.18 22.85 -14.63
N SER A 36 -11.72 23.23 -15.80
CA SER A 36 -13.04 23.85 -16.01
C SER A 36 -13.46 23.73 -17.48
N TRP A 37 -14.73 23.95 -17.77
CA TRP A 37 -15.32 23.87 -19.12
C TRP A 37 -16.34 24.99 -19.36
N THR A 38 -16.55 25.33 -20.63
CA THR A 38 -17.53 26.33 -21.08
C THR A 38 -18.63 25.71 -21.94
N PHE A 39 -19.59 26.50 -22.41
CA PHE A 39 -20.58 26.02 -23.37
C PHE A 39 -19.96 25.53 -24.69
N ALA A 40 -18.86 26.13 -25.14
CA ALA A 40 -18.20 25.75 -26.39
C ALA A 40 -17.56 24.35 -26.32
N ASP A 41 -17.36 23.87 -25.11
CA ASP A 41 -16.72 22.61 -24.74
C ASP A 41 -17.73 21.48 -24.49
N ALA A 42 -18.99 21.85 -24.23
CA ALA A 42 -20.04 20.91 -23.91
C ALA A 42 -20.67 20.33 -25.18
N PRO A 43 -20.73 18.99 -25.34
CA PRO A 43 -21.52 18.34 -26.39
C PRO A 43 -23.02 18.35 -26.00
N LEU A 44 -23.57 19.54 -25.77
CA LEU A 44 -24.92 19.78 -25.28
C LEU A 44 -25.59 20.92 -26.05
N ASP A 45 -26.90 20.79 -26.27
CA ASP A 45 -27.70 21.91 -26.77
C ASP A 45 -27.86 22.97 -25.68
N SER A 46 -28.08 24.23 -26.07
CA SER A 46 -28.16 25.38 -25.15
C SER A 46 -29.22 25.23 -24.05
N GLY A 47 -30.30 24.49 -24.31
CA GLY A 47 -31.30 24.15 -23.29
C GLY A 47 -30.80 23.12 -22.26
N GLN A 48 -30.15 22.06 -22.72
CA GLN A 48 -29.62 21.00 -21.85
C GLN A 48 -28.44 21.49 -21.01
N PHE A 49 -27.61 22.35 -21.60
CA PHE A 49 -26.53 23.03 -20.88
C PHE A 49 -27.08 23.90 -19.74
N GLY A 50 -28.13 24.68 -20.00
CA GLY A 50 -28.80 25.50 -18.99
C GLY A 50 -29.37 24.68 -17.83
N GLU A 51 -29.97 23.52 -18.15
CA GLU A 51 -30.47 22.58 -17.14
C GLU A 51 -29.34 21.96 -16.31
N LEU A 52 -28.20 21.61 -16.92
CA LEU A 52 -27.04 21.04 -16.24
C LEU A 52 -26.40 22.04 -15.26
N VAL A 53 -26.12 23.27 -15.72
CA VAL A 53 -25.47 24.30 -14.88
C VAL A 53 -26.37 24.88 -13.80
N SER A 54 -27.68 24.64 -13.90
CA SER A 54 -28.66 25.01 -12.85
C SER A 54 -28.69 24.00 -11.70
N ARG A 55 -28.02 22.86 -11.82
CA ARG A 55 -27.97 21.84 -10.77
C ARG A 55 -26.94 22.19 -9.70
N GLU A 56 -27.25 21.83 -8.47
CA GLU A 56 -26.41 22.12 -7.30
C GLU A 56 -25.02 21.46 -7.32
N PHE A 57 -24.82 20.44 -8.17
CA PHE A 57 -23.53 19.74 -8.32
C PHE A 57 -22.60 20.38 -9.37
N VAL A 58 -23.03 21.47 -10.01
CA VAL A 58 -22.23 22.30 -10.92
C VAL A 58 -22.07 23.69 -10.30
N GLU A 59 -20.86 24.22 -10.31
CA GLU A 59 -20.57 25.58 -9.85
C GLU A 59 -19.91 26.43 -10.94
N GLN A 60 -20.23 27.72 -10.93
CA GLN A 60 -19.61 28.70 -11.81
C GLN A 60 -18.35 29.28 -11.14
N THR A 61 -17.23 29.31 -11.85
CA THR A 61 -15.98 29.93 -11.41
C THR A 61 -16.04 31.45 -11.54
N GLU A 62 -15.10 32.16 -10.89
CA GLU A 62 -15.04 33.63 -10.94
C GLU A 62 -14.84 34.18 -12.39
N ASP A 63 -14.28 33.36 -13.27
CA ASP A 63 -14.02 33.68 -14.68
C ASP A 63 -15.23 33.38 -15.61
N GLY A 64 -16.35 32.92 -15.04
CA GLY A 64 -17.58 32.62 -15.78
C GLY A 64 -17.62 31.23 -16.42
N GLU A 65 -16.64 30.37 -16.13
CA GLU A 65 -16.58 28.97 -16.56
C GLU A 65 -17.29 28.06 -15.55
N TYR A 66 -17.47 26.78 -15.90
CA TYR A 66 -18.18 25.83 -15.06
C TYR A 66 -17.29 24.66 -14.66
N ARG A 67 -17.52 24.13 -13.46
CA ARG A 67 -16.91 22.90 -12.99
C ARG A 67 -17.86 22.14 -12.07
N PHE A 68 -17.67 20.84 -12.01
CA PHE A 68 -18.33 19.98 -11.05
C PHE A 68 -17.73 20.17 -9.65
N VAL A 69 -18.62 20.25 -8.65
CA VAL A 69 -18.27 20.47 -7.24
C VAL A 69 -17.44 19.30 -6.67
N ASP A 70 -17.70 18.08 -7.12
CA ASP A 70 -16.96 16.87 -6.73
C ASP A 70 -16.92 15.87 -7.89
N SER A 71 -15.87 15.97 -8.73
CA SER A 71 -15.73 15.15 -9.94
C SER A 71 -15.60 13.65 -9.63
N VAL A 72 -14.97 13.31 -8.51
CA VAL A 72 -14.77 11.91 -8.07
C VAL A 72 -16.11 11.24 -7.73
N VAL A 73 -17.01 11.97 -7.05
CA VAL A 73 -18.35 11.44 -6.72
C VAL A 73 -19.21 11.26 -7.98
N ILE A 74 -19.09 12.13 -8.97
CA ILE A 74 -19.86 12.03 -10.22
C ILE A 74 -19.35 10.86 -11.07
N GLU A 75 -18.02 10.69 -11.19
CA GLU A 75 -17.38 9.59 -11.90
C GLU A 75 -17.77 8.22 -11.31
N THR A 76 -17.77 8.10 -9.99
CA THR A 76 -18.19 6.88 -9.29
C THR A 76 -19.70 6.60 -9.42
N THR A 77 -20.50 7.63 -9.67
CA THR A 77 -21.96 7.49 -9.90
C THR A 77 -22.22 6.97 -11.32
N LEU A 78 -21.55 7.53 -12.32
CA LEU A 78 -21.64 7.10 -13.73
C LEU A 78 -21.19 5.64 -13.91
N SER A 79 -20.05 5.28 -13.32
CA SER A 79 -19.46 3.93 -13.45
C SER A 79 -20.31 2.81 -12.83
N ARG A 80 -21.23 3.14 -11.90
CA ARG A 80 -22.01 2.15 -11.16
C ARG A 80 -23.28 1.71 -11.90
N ASP A 81 -23.88 2.56 -12.72
CA ASP A 81 -25.13 2.23 -13.44
C ASP A 81 -24.87 1.34 -14.67
N THR A 82 -23.65 1.33 -15.22
CA THR A 82 -23.25 0.40 -16.29
C THR A 82 -23.25 -1.07 -15.83
N THR A 83 -23.24 -1.34 -14.52
CA THR A 83 -23.15 -2.70 -13.94
C THR A 83 -24.43 -3.13 -13.19
N ALA A 84 -25.57 -2.47 -13.43
CA ALA A 84 -26.84 -2.80 -12.79
C ALA A 84 -27.72 -3.74 -13.63
N THR A 85 -27.24 -4.95 -13.93
CA THR A 85 -28.13 -6.13 -14.13
C THR A 85 -27.42 -7.38 -13.63
N SER A 86 -27.49 -7.59 -12.31
CA SER A 86 -27.56 -8.92 -11.68
C SER A 86 -27.84 -8.74 -10.20
N THR A 87 -29.11 -8.86 -9.84
CA THR A 87 -29.56 -9.04 -8.46
C THR A 87 -28.93 -10.32 -7.89
N THR A 88 -28.16 -10.24 -6.81
CA THR A 88 -28.18 -11.23 -5.71
C THR A 88 -27.52 -10.63 -4.47
N THR A 89 -28.28 -10.70 -3.38
CA THR A 89 -27.94 -10.43 -1.98
C THR A 89 -26.65 -11.13 -1.53
N ALA A 90 -25.67 -10.37 -1.03
CA ALA A 90 -24.70 -10.86 -0.04
C ALA A 90 -24.11 -9.66 0.72
N ASP A 91 -24.45 -9.59 2.00
CA ASP A 91 -23.83 -8.75 3.01
C ASP A 91 -22.35 -9.15 3.15
N ALA A 92 -21.45 -8.31 2.66
CA ALA A 92 -20.01 -8.45 2.86
C ALA A 92 -19.41 -7.05 2.91
N THR A 93 -18.66 -6.77 3.98
CA THR A 93 -17.83 -5.59 4.13
C THR A 93 -16.85 -5.50 2.97
N SER A 94 -17.21 -4.79 1.91
CA SER A 94 -16.36 -4.62 0.73
C SER A 94 -15.32 -3.56 1.03
N VAL A 95 -14.08 -4.00 1.26
CA VAL A 95 -12.91 -3.12 1.16
C VAL A 95 -12.76 -2.78 -0.31
N ASP A 96 -13.15 -1.56 -0.68
CA ASP A 96 -13.11 -1.08 -2.05
C ASP A 96 -11.65 -0.81 -2.45
N LEU A 97 -11.01 -1.82 -3.02
CA LEU A 97 -9.67 -1.74 -3.59
C LEU A 97 -9.80 -1.28 -5.05
N SER A 98 -9.93 0.03 -5.25
CA SER A 98 -9.80 0.64 -6.56
C SER A 98 -8.40 0.34 -7.12
N ILE A 99 -8.33 -0.36 -8.26
CA ILE A 99 -7.07 -0.64 -8.95
C ILE A 99 -6.75 0.60 -9.80
N PRO A 100 -5.72 1.40 -9.44
CA PRO A 100 -5.41 2.62 -10.19
C PRO A 100 -4.93 2.29 -11.60
N THR A 101 -5.21 3.19 -12.55
CA THR A 101 -4.66 3.16 -13.91
C THR A 101 -3.13 3.11 -13.84
N ILE A 102 -2.56 2.05 -14.40
CA ILE A 102 -1.15 1.72 -14.27
C ILE A 102 -0.30 2.63 -15.18
N ASP A 103 0.39 3.61 -14.60
CA ASP A 103 1.47 4.32 -15.29
C ASP A 103 2.74 3.44 -15.30
N LEU A 104 3.15 2.98 -16.48
CA LEU A 104 4.37 2.20 -16.69
C LEU A 104 5.63 2.96 -16.25
N GLY A 105 5.64 4.29 -16.34
CA GLY A 105 6.74 5.13 -15.87
C GLY A 105 6.86 5.11 -14.34
N ALA A 106 5.74 5.32 -13.65
CA ALA A 106 5.63 5.17 -12.20
C ALA A 106 6.07 3.77 -11.72
N ILE A 107 5.59 2.70 -12.37
CA ILE A 107 6.03 1.34 -12.04
C ILE A 107 7.52 1.18 -12.24
N GLY A 108 8.07 1.65 -13.36
CA GLY A 108 9.50 1.55 -13.65
C GLY A 108 10.36 2.21 -12.57
N THR A 109 9.96 3.41 -12.11
CA THR A 109 10.69 4.12 -11.04
C THR A 109 10.54 3.45 -9.67
N LEU A 110 9.37 2.90 -9.35
CA LEU A 110 9.16 2.12 -8.14
C LEU A 110 10.03 0.86 -8.15
N VAL A 111 9.96 0.06 -9.22
CA VAL A 111 10.76 -1.16 -9.39
C VAL A 111 12.25 -0.83 -9.32
N GLY A 112 12.70 0.23 -10.01
CA GLY A 112 14.08 0.69 -9.93
C GLY A 112 14.51 1.04 -8.50
N SER A 113 13.66 1.72 -7.74
CA SER A 113 13.92 2.06 -6.34
C SER A 113 13.98 0.83 -5.43
N LEU A 114 13.09 -0.14 -5.63
CA LEU A 114 13.11 -1.42 -4.91
C LEU A 114 14.38 -2.22 -5.23
N VAL A 115 14.82 -2.24 -6.49
CA VAL A 115 16.09 -2.86 -6.89
C VAL A 115 17.27 -2.20 -6.17
N VAL A 116 17.30 -0.87 -6.07
CA VAL A 116 18.35 -0.17 -5.31
C VAL A 116 18.34 -0.58 -3.84
N ILE A 117 17.17 -0.64 -3.20
CA ILE A 117 17.05 -1.09 -1.80
C ILE A 117 17.63 -2.50 -1.65
N VAL A 118 17.17 -3.44 -2.49
CA VAL A 118 17.62 -4.84 -2.44
C VAL A 118 19.13 -4.94 -2.68
N ALA A 119 19.65 -4.25 -3.68
CA ALA A 119 21.08 -4.24 -4.00
C ALA A 119 21.94 -3.75 -2.82
N VAL A 120 21.52 -2.66 -2.17
CA VAL A 120 22.21 -2.15 -0.98
C VAL A 120 22.16 -3.15 0.18
N ARG A 121 21.03 -3.84 0.40
CA ARG A 121 20.90 -4.86 1.46
C ARG A 121 21.68 -6.14 1.19
N LEU A 122 22.01 -6.40 -0.07
CA LEU A 122 22.77 -7.57 -0.51
C LEU A 122 24.30 -7.34 -0.54
N MET A 123 24.81 -6.15 -0.19
CA MET A 123 26.27 -5.88 -0.18
C MET A 123 27.09 -6.88 0.65
N TYR A 124 26.47 -7.55 1.61
CA TYR A 124 27.10 -8.53 2.49
C TYR A 124 26.81 -10.00 2.13
N PHE A 125 26.35 -10.27 0.90
CA PHE A 125 25.90 -11.59 0.47
C PHE A 125 26.90 -12.71 0.77
N GLU A 126 28.15 -12.57 0.34
CA GLU A 126 29.21 -13.58 0.55
C GLU A 126 29.58 -13.78 2.03
N SER A 127 29.34 -12.76 2.87
CA SER A 127 29.60 -12.88 4.30
C SER A 127 28.52 -13.68 5.04
N VAL A 128 27.31 -13.75 4.46
CA VAL A 128 26.15 -14.48 5.01
C VAL A 128 26.07 -15.89 4.45
N PHE A 129 26.16 -16.04 3.13
CA PHE A 129 26.16 -17.35 2.47
C PHE A 129 27.59 -17.86 2.34
N ARG A 130 28.00 -18.72 3.27
CA ARG A 130 29.35 -19.29 3.36
C ARG A 130 29.31 -20.79 3.04
N GLY A 131 29.48 -21.11 1.77
CA GLY A 131 29.35 -22.50 1.29
C GLY A 131 27.93 -23.01 1.54
N GLU A 132 27.80 -24.07 2.35
CA GLU A 132 26.51 -24.67 2.71
C GLU A 132 25.85 -24.01 3.93
N TYR A 133 26.53 -23.05 4.57
CA TYR A 133 26.05 -22.44 5.82
C TYR A 133 25.52 -21.02 5.61
N VAL A 134 24.44 -20.70 6.32
CA VAL A 134 23.92 -19.33 6.47
C VAL A 134 24.38 -18.77 7.81
N VAL A 135 25.26 -17.78 7.77
CA VAL A 135 25.86 -17.14 8.94
C VAL A 135 25.30 -15.73 9.09
N SER A 136 24.55 -15.49 10.16
CA SER A 136 24.04 -14.14 10.42
C SER A 136 25.16 -13.18 10.88
N PRO A 137 25.11 -11.91 10.46
CA PRO A 137 26.03 -10.88 10.93
C PRO A 137 25.75 -10.50 12.40
N ALA A 138 26.78 -10.07 13.11
CA ALA A 138 26.72 -9.69 14.52
C ALA A 138 26.15 -10.78 15.45
N ASN A 139 25.87 -10.43 16.72
CA ASN A 139 25.42 -11.39 17.73
C ASN A 139 23.89 -11.48 17.85
N ASP A 140 23.19 -10.35 17.71
CA ASP A 140 21.76 -10.27 17.98
C ASP A 140 20.90 -11.28 17.18
N PRO A 141 21.18 -11.54 15.88
CA PRO A 141 20.37 -12.51 15.13
C PRO A 141 20.37 -13.93 15.70
N TYR A 142 21.45 -14.35 16.37
CA TYR A 142 21.53 -15.68 16.96
C TYR A 142 20.53 -15.86 18.12
N PHE A 143 20.19 -14.78 18.83
CA PHE A 143 19.12 -14.84 19.82
C PHE A 143 17.75 -15.18 19.20
N TYR A 144 17.44 -14.59 18.04
CA TYR A 144 16.18 -14.88 17.34
C TYR A 144 16.19 -16.27 16.71
N ARG A 145 17.32 -16.69 16.13
CA ARG A 145 17.48 -18.04 15.57
C ARG A 145 17.35 -19.13 16.64
N TYR A 146 17.93 -18.92 17.82
CA TYR A 146 17.77 -19.82 18.96
C TYR A 146 16.29 -20.00 19.33
N TRP A 147 15.55 -18.90 19.46
CA TRP A 147 14.12 -18.98 19.78
C TRP A 147 13.29 -19.57 18.66
N GLN A 148 13.64 -19.28 17.40
CA GLN A 148 13.00 -19.88 16.24
C GLN A 148 13.14 -21.41 16.26
N GLU A 149 14.34 -21.93 16.52
CA GLU A 149 14.59 -23.37 16.68
C GLU A 149 13.78 -23.97 17.85
N ARG A 150 13.81 -23.32 19.02
CA ARG A 150 13.04 -23.78 20.20
C ARG A 150 11.53 -23.80 19.98
N LEU A 151 11.01 -22.87 19.19
CA LEU A 151 9.59 -22.81 18.85
C LEU A 151 9.21 -23.89 17.83
N LEU A 152 10.08 -24.20 16.88
CA LEU A 152 9.87 -25.31 15.93
C LEU A 152 9.87 -26.67 16.64
N GLU A 153 10.73 -26.87 17.64
CA GLU A 153 10.74 -28.10 18.46
C GLU A 153 9.43 -28.32 19.23
N GLN A 154 8.70 -27.25 19.55
CA GLN A 154 7.46 -27.30 20.33
C GLN A 154 6.19 -27.27 19.47
N SER A 155 6.32 -26.79 18.23
CA SER A 155 5.24 -26.62 17.29
C SER A 155 4.81 -27.94 16.67
N THR A 156 3.50 -28.06 16.44
CA THR A 156 2.93 -29.16 15.64
C THR A 156 2.68 -28.80 14.18
N GLY A 157 3.03 -27.57 13.76
CA GLY A 157 3.01 -27.11 12.38
C GLY A 157 2.44 -25.69 12.21
N LEU A 158 2.23 -25.28 10.96
CA LEU A 158 1.79 -23.94 10.56
C LEU A 158 0.49 -23.46 11.24
N THR A 159 -0.44 -24.38 11.51
CA THR A 159 -1.78 -24.06 12.05
C THR A 159 -1.87 -24.21 13.56
N ASP A 160 -0.74 -24.40 14.26
CA ASP A 160 -0.69 -24.50 15.71
C ASP A 160 -0.83 -23.11 16.36
N PHE A 161 -2.03 -22.53 16.30
CA PHE A 161 -2.29 -21.19 16.85
C PHE A 161 -2.09 -21.12 18.37
N GLY A 162 -2.08 -22.27 19.07
CA GLY A 162 -1.73 -22.36 20.48
C GLY A 162 -0.30 -21.87 20.77
N MET A 163 0.60 -22.00 19.79
CA MET A 163 1.98 -21.51 19.89
C MET A 163 2.07 -20.00 20.11
N LEU A 164 1.06 -19.20 19.73
CA LEU A 164 1.07 -17.76 19.99
C LEU A 164 1.07 -17.44 21.49
N GLY A 165 0.39 -18.25 22.30
CA GLY A 165 0.44 -18.16 23.77
C GLY A 165 1.82 -18.55 24.29
N THR A 166 2.34 -19.68 23.83
CA THR A 166 3.67 -20.20 24.19
C THR A 166 4.79 -19.20 23.88
N VAL A 167 4.75 -18.58 22.68
CA VAL A 167 5.71 -17.53 22.29
C VAL A 167 5.66 -16.35 23.26
N GLY A 168 4.46 -15.91 23.64
CA GLY A 168 4.25 -14.84 24.60
C GLY A 168 4.92 -15.13 25.95
N ASP A 169 4.67 -16.32 26.49
CA ASP A 169 5.15 -16.74 27.81
C ASP A 169 6.66 -16.96 27.87
N LEU A 170 7.23 -17.56 26.82
CA LEU A 170 8.64 -17.94 26.76
C LEU A 170 9.57 -16.78 26.42
N THR A 171 9.19 -15.95 25.44
CA THR A 171 10.09 -14.89 24.94
C THR A 171 9.98 -13.63 25.78
N ARG A 172 8.78 -13.33 26.32
CA ARG A 172 8.38 -12.15 27.13
C ARG A 172 8.66 -10.77 26.53
N ARG A 173 9.66 -10.63 25.67
CA ARG A 173 10.02 -9.44 24.91
C ARG A 173 9.85 -9.75 23.44
N ARG A 174 9.18 -8.86 22.73
CA ARG A 174 9.04 -8.90 21.26
C ARG A 174 8.40 -10.21 20.75
N PRO A 175 7.29 -10.67 21.37
CA PRO A 175 6.67 -11.96 21.03
C PRO A 175 6.24 -12.02 19.56
N LEU A 176 5.79 -10.91 18.98
CA LEU A 176 5.39 -10.87 17.57
C LEU A 176 6.53 -11.21 16.60
N THR A 177 7.75 -10.72 16.85
CA THR A 177 8.89 -11.04 15.99
C THR A 177 9.22 -12.52 16.02
N HIS A 178 9.19 -13.12 17.21
CA HIS A 178 9.42 -14.56 17.35
C HIS A 178 8.29 -15.39 16.72
N ALA A 179 7.04 -14.96 16.87
CA ALA A 179 5.89 -15.60 16.25
C ALA A 179 5.98 -15.56 14.72
N PHE A 180 6.31 -14.41 14.12
CA PHE A 180 6.47 -14.30 12.67
C PHE A 180 7.63 -15.16 12.16
N ASN A 181 8.79 -15.15 12.83
CA ASN A 181 9.93 -15.96 12.42
C ASN A 181 9.59 -17.46 12.43
N TRP A 182 8.92 -17.93 13.48
CA TRP A 182 8.41 -19.29 13.57
C TRP A 182 7.42 -19.59 12.43
N TRP A 183 6.39 -18.76 12.29
CA TRP A 183 5.31 -18.98 11.32
C TRP A 183 5.81 -19.00 9.87
N PHE A 184 6.70 -18.08 9.49
CA PHE A 184 7.32 -18.11 8.16
C PHE A 184 8.22 -19.32 7.94
N THR A 185 8.81 -19.85 9.01
CA THR A 185 9.62 -21.07 8.91
C THR A 185 8.76 -22.30 8.68
N GLU A 186 7.67 -22.43 9.43
CA GLU A 186 6.65 -23.47 9.22
C GLU A 186 6.07 -23.40 7.80
N LEU A 187 5.83 -22.18 7.29
CA LEU A 187 5.34 -21.96 5.93
C LEU A 187 6.31 -22.49 4.87
N LEU A 188 7.61 -22.45 5.16
CA LEU A 188 8.69 -22.97 4.30
C LEU A 188 9.04 -24.44 4.61
N GLY A 189 8.24 -25.13 5.44
CA GLY A 189 8.35 -26.57 5.71
C GLY A 189 8.88 -26.93 7.10
N GLY A 190 9.16 -25.96 7.97
CA GLY A 190 9.50 -26.21 9.38
C GLY A 190 10.88 -26.84 9.62
N THR A 191 11.76 -26.87 8.61
CA THR A 191 13.08 -27.51 8.70
C THR A 191 14.18 -26.54 9.18
N PRO A 192 15.34 -27.05 9.65
CA PRO A 192 16.51 -26.21 9.95
C PRO A 192 17.00 -25.37 8.76
N ASP A 193 16.87 -25.90 7.54
CA ASP A 193 17.20 -25.19 6.30
C ASP A 193 16.20 -24.05 6.04
N ALA A 194 14.90 -24.32 6.21
CA ALA A 194 13.87 -23.28 6.14
C ALA A 194 14.13 -22.19 7.18
N ALA A 195 14.51 -22.56 8.40
CA ALA A 195 14.82 -21.60 9.46
C ALA A 195 15.98 -20.68 9.07
N SER A 196 17.01 -21.28 8.46
CA SER A 196 18.17 -20.55 7.94
C SER A 196 17.81 -19.61 6.79
N MET A 197 16.94 -20.05 5.88
CA MET A 197 16.47 -19.26 4.76
C MET A 197 15.65 -18.05 5.22
N VAL A 198 14.72 -18.25 6.17
CA VAL A 198 13.92 -17.16 6.77
C VAL A 198 14.84 -16.15 7.44
N ALA A 199 15.77 -16.61 8.27
CA ALA A 199 16.70 -15.73 8.96
C ALA A 199 17.59 -14.92 8.00
N ALA A 200 17.92 -15.47 6.83
CA ALA A 200 18.66 -14.76 5.77
C ALA A 200 17.81 -13.68 5.09
N TRP A 201 16.63 -14.06 4.58
CA TRP A 201 15.89 -13.26 3.61
C TRP A 201 14.78 -12.40 4.20
N LEU A 202 14.27 -12.73 5.38
CA LEU A 202 13.17 -11.99 6.00
C LEU A 202 13.46 -10.48 6.14
N PRO A 203 14.68 -10.03 6.50
CA PRO A 203 15.00 -8.59 6.53
C PRO A 203 14.85 -7.90 5.17
N ILE A 204 15.16 -8.60 4.06
CA ILE A 204 15.02 -8.06 2.70
C ILE A 204 13.55 -7.97 2.32
N VAL A 205 12.80 -9.05 2.54
CA VAL A 205 11.36 -9.09 2.23
C VAL A 205 10.62 -8.00 3.01
N ALA A 206 10.93 -7.85 4.31
CA ALA A 206 10.36 -6.80 5.15
C ALA A 206 10.75 -5.39 4.68
N SER A 207 12.00 -5.18 4.21
CA SER A 207 12.44 -3.90 3.66
C SER A 207 11.70 -3.53 2.38
N VAL A 208 11.49 -4.49 1.48
CA VAL A 208 10.70 -4.29 0.25
C VAL A 208 9.25 -3.99 0.58
N PHE A 209 8.65 -4.76 1.50
CA PHE A 209 7.28 -4.50 1.95
C PHE A 209 7.14 -3.10 2.57
N LEU A 210 8.05 -2.71 3.46
CA LEU A 210 8.08 -1.37 4.05
C LEU A 210 8.22 -0.28 2.97
N ALA A 211 9.06 -0.49 1.97
CA ALA A 211 9.23 0.45 0.87
C ALA A 211 7.94 0.62 0.05
N ILE A 212 7.22 -0.48 -0.24
CA ILE A 212 5.92 -0.42 -0.92
C ILE A 212 4.91 0.37 -0.08
N VAL A 213 4.81 0.07 1.22
CA VAL A 213 3.90 0.79 2.12
C VAL A 213 4.23 2.28 2.20
N LEU A 214 5.52 2.63 2.32
CA LEU A 214 5.96 4.03 2.35
C LEU A 214 5.70 4.74 1.03
N TYR A 215 5.92 4.07 -0.11
CA TYR A 215 5.61 4.62 -1.42
C TYR A 215 4.12 4.96 -1.52
N SER A 216 3.25 4.00 -1.22
CA SER A 216 1.80 4.20 -1.25
C SER A 216 1.38 5.32 -0.30
N LEU A 217 1.92 5.36 0.92
CA LEU A 217 1.60 6.41 1.89
C LEU A 217 2.01 7.80 1.39
N VAL A 218 3.22 7.94 0.84
CA VAL A 218 3.72 9.22 0.34
C VAL A 218 2.91 9.67 -0.86
N VAL A 219 2.64 8.79 -1.83
CA VAL A 219 1.80 9.12 -2.99
C VAL A 219 0.41 9.58 -2.55
N THR A 220 -0.22 8.89 -1.59
CA THR A 220 -1.54 9.29 -1.07
C THR A 220 -1.51 10.64 -0.36
N LEU A 221 -0.41 11.01 0.30
CA LEU A 221 -0.31 12.26 1.05
C LEU A 221 0.17 13.45 0.21
N SER A 222 1.05 13.24 -0.77
CA SER A 222 1.65 14.29 -1.58
C SER A 222 1.02 14.43 -2.97
N MET A 223 0.27 13.41 -3.42
CA MET A 223 -0.19 13.28 -4.80
C MET A 223 0.96 13.30 -5.83
N ASP A 224 2.20 13.03 -5.40
CA ASP A 224 3.40 13.09 -6.25
C ASP A 224 4.32 11.89 -6.04
N HIS A 225 4.52 11.14 -7.13
CA HIS A 225 5.33 9.92 -7.20
C HIS A 225 6.83 10.21 -7.06
N ARG A 226 7.28 11.40 -7.46
CA ARG A 226 8.71 11.80 -7.38
C ARG A 226 9.15 11.92 -5.94
N ILE A 227 8.28 12.47 -5.08
CA ILE A 227 8.52 12.58 -3.65
C ILE A 227 8.62 11.18 -3.03
N ALA A 228 7.73 10.27 -3.40
CA ALA A 228 7.77 8.88 -2.94
C ALA A 228 9.09 8.18 -3.33
N VAL A 229 9.53 8.31 -4.58
CA VAL A 229 10.82 7.78 -5.05
C VAL A 229 11.98 8.37 -4.26
N ALA A 230 12.00 9.70 -4.04
CA ALA A 230 13.03 10.33 -3.23
C ALA A 230 13.06 9.76 -1.80
N THR A 231 11.91 9.58 -1.16
CA THR A 231 11.79 8.93 0.16
C THR A 231 12.37 7.52 0.15
N LEU A 232 12.11 6.72 -0.88
CA LEU A 232 12.67 5.37 -1.00
C LEU A 232 14.19 5.39 -1.16
N LEU A 233 14.74 6.33 -1.92
CA LEU A 233 16.19 6.47 -2.06
C LEU A 233 16.86 6.88 -0.74
N PHE A 234 16.23 7.78 0.03
CA PHE A 234 16.69 8.10 1.38
C PHE A 234 16.63 6.88 2.30
N LEU A 235 15.53 6.11 2.28
CA LEU A 235 15.40 4.86 3.04
C LEU A 235 16.49 3.84 2.67
N ALA A 236 16.77 3.69 1.36
CA ALA A 236 17.77 2.77 0.84
C ALA A 236 19.16 3.09 1.39
N LEU A 237 19.52 4.38 1.46
CA LEU A 237 20.87 4.85 1.75
C LEU A 237 21.10 5.26 3.21
N THR A 238 20.06 5.30 4.05
CA THR A 238 20.20 5.65 5.47
C THR A 238 21.09 4.63 6.20
N PRO A 239 22.32 4.99 6.65
CA PRO A 239 23.33 4.01 7.04
C PRO A 239 22.92 3.09 8.19
N VAL A 240 22.32 3.66 9.25
CA VAL A 240 21.87 2.88 10.41
C VAL A 240 20.79 1.88 10.00
N HIS A 241 19.82 2.32 9.18
CA HIS A 241 18.75 1.45 8.72
C HIS A 241 19.30 0.32 7.84
N THR A 242 20.26 0.62 6.96
CA THR A 242 20.93 -0.36 6.10
C THR A 242 21.58 -1.50 6.87
N ILE A 243 22.34 -1.20 7.92
CA ILE A 243 23.05 -2.21 8.71
C ILE A 243 22.05 -3.16 9.40
N TYR A 244 20.98 -2.60 9.97
CA TYR A 244 20.01 -3.39 10.74
C TYR A 244 18.97 -4.13 9.89
N THR A 245 18.89 -3.85 8.59
CA THR A 245 17.98 -4.52 7.65
C THR A 245 18.71 -5.25 6.51
N ALA A 246 20.04 -5.33 6.59
CA ALA A 246 20.84 -6.11 5.66
C ALA A 246 20.51 -7.61 5.71
N LEU A 247 20.90 -8.33 4.66
CA LEU A 247 20.77 -9.78 4.57
C LEU A 247 21.31 -10.47 5.85
N GLY A 248 20.55 -11.43 6.38
CA GLY A 248 20.92 -12.18 7.58
C GLY A 248 20.68 -11.45 8.92
N SER A 249 20.32 -10.17 8.91
CA SER A 249 20.10 -9.34 10.11
C SER A 249 18.73 -9.59 10.75
N LEU A 250 18.50 -10.82 11.22
CA LEU A 250 17.24 -11.23 11.85
C LEU A 250 17.11 -10.58 13.24
N ASN A 251 16.46 -9.42 13.31
CA ASN A 251 16.27 -8.67 14.56
C ASN A 251 14.86 -8.03 14.61
N THR A 252 14.58 -7.09 15.50
CA THR A 252 13.29 -6.36 15.45
C THR A 252 13.25 -5.19 14.49
N ALA A 253 14.38 -4.70 14.01
CA ALA A 253 14.45 -3.44 13.26
C ALA A 253 13.72 -3.50 11.92
N HIS A 254 13.47 -4.70 11.39
CA HIS A 254 12.63 -4.91 10.20
C HIS A 254 11.12 -4.97 10.50
N ILE A 255 10.72 -5.03 11.78
CA ILE A 255 9.30 -5.07 12.23
C ILE A 255 8.95 -3.84 13.09
N SER A 256 9.94 -3.14 13.66
CA SER A 256 9.74 -2.04 14.60
C SER A 256 10.68 -0.86 14.31
N ILE A 257 10.09 0.32 14.13
CA ILE A 257 10.77 1.63 13.99
C ILE A 257 11.10 2.23 15.38
N SER A 258 10.83 1.52 16.47
CA SER A 258 11.21 1.95 17.83
C SER A 258 12.73 1.84 18.02
N GLY A 259 13.42 2.94 17.74
CA GLY A 259 14.82 3.14 18.10
C GLY A 259 15.02 2.96 19.60
N SER A 260 16.08 2.25 19.96
CA SER A 260 16.51 2.05 21.35
C SER A 260 17.05 3.36 21.94
N LEU A 261 16.17 4.30 22.31
CA LEU A 261 16.51 5.29 23.33
C LEU A 261 16.40 4.62 24.71
N ARG A 262 17.40 3.84 25.09
CA ARG A 262 17.66 3.54 26.50
C ARG A 262 18.56 4.65 27.04
N TRP A 263 17.95 5.57 27.77
CA TRP A 263 18.65 6.51 28.63
C TRP A 263 19.50 5.73 29.64
N TYR A 264 20.79 6.07 29.68
CA TYR A 264 21.74 5.59 30.68
C TYR A 264 21.42 6.31 31.99
N SER A 265 20.61 5.72 32.86
CA SER A 265 20.55 6.15 34.26
C SER A 265 21.74 5.49 34.97
N ARG A 266 22.70 6.33 35.40
CA ARG A 266 23.69 5.96 36.41
C ARG A 266 23.02 5.64 37.74
#